data_AF-A0A4Y9V0G6-F1
#
_entry.id   AF-A0A4Y9V0G6-F1
#
_cell.length_a   1.000
_cell.length_b   1.000
_cell.length_c   1.000
_cell.angle_alpha   90.00
_cell.angle_beta   90.00
_cell.angle_gamma   90.00
#
_symmetry.space_group_name_H-M   'P 1'
#
loop_
_entity.id
_entity.type
_entity.pdbx_description
1 polymer ?
#
loop_
_entity_poly.entity_id
_entity_poly.type
_entity_poly.pdbx_seq_one_letter_code
_entity_poly.pdbx_strand_id
1 'polypeptide(L)'
;MPDVMPIVAASVALFILLWLASIALYAMPESDDYCVTNRVNSMGLVGMVKSYYLHQMGRLTSLVAIAAPAVVSKVTGVDYVVVYPVILICGMAIFLAVSVYWAGRMWTGLSWPERFLAGAMLCAASFVLAISLREMLYWISGSASYMVPALFVIIILVELVRSAANETVLSTGQIVVLSAIGFLGALANEFTPFWIVALVAGSALYRAFYHPRPQLAGHAAMLTATFIGLAILLLSPGECGPDGGISGGGEDRRFFLDGVVLSVARAGSALHRICDVGLARFRGVVFGLRGAFATEAGGAAAGLDRRARGGGARWSLHRLCHCLFCDGGGSRDARAE
;
A
#
# COMPACT_ATOMS: atom_id res chain seq x y z
N MET A 1 -0.58 30.58 10.58
CA MET A 1 -1.73 29.67 10.45
C MET A 1 -1.18 28.26 10.56
N PRO A 2 -1.72 27.37 11.42
CA PRO A 2 -1.29 25.98 11.42
C PRO A 2 -1.46 25.42 10.00
N ASP A 3 -0.50 24.64 9.54
CA ASP A 3 -0.54 24.03 8.21
C ASP A 3 -1.75 23.09 8.14
N VAL A 4 -2.86 23.56 7.57
CA VAL A 4 -4.12 22.81 7.42
C VAL A 4 -3.98 21.74 6.32
N MET A 5 -3.07 21.95 5.39
CA MET A 5 -2.90 21.14 4.19
C MET A 5 -2.58 19.66 4.45
N PRO A 6 -1.71 19.29 5.41
CA PRO A 6 -1.46 17.90 5.76
C PRO A 6 -2.65 17.19 6.40
N ILE A 7 -3.44 17.90 7.22
CA ILE A 7 -4.66 17.37 7.85
C ILE A 7 -5.72 17.09 6.78
N VAL A 8 -5.85 17.99 5.80
CA VAL A 8 -6.74 17.80 4.64
C VAL A 8 -6.30 16.61 3.81
N ALA A 9 -5.01 16.49 3.49
CA ALA A 9 -4.47 15.36 2.72
C ALA A 9 -4.71 14.02 3.43
N ALA A 10 -4.45 13.96 4.74
CA ALA A 10 -4.74 12.82 5.59
C ALA A 10 -6.24 12.45 5.60
N SER A 11 -7.12 13.44 5.74
CA SER A 11 -8.57 13.22 5.76
C SER A 11 -9.07 12.68 4.42
N VAL A 12 -8.56 13.20 3.30
CA VAL A 12 -8.85 12.69 1.96
C VAL A 12 -8.37 11.26 1.81
N ALA A 13 -7.16 10.93 2.25
CA ALA A 13 -6.64 9.57 2.19
C ALA A 13 -7.49 8.59 3.00
N LEU A 14 -7.91 8.96 4.21
CA LEU A 14 -8.79 8.13 5.04
C LEU A 14 -10.18 7.96 4.42
N PHE A 15 -10.75 9.04 3.88
CA PHE A 15 -12.01 8.96 3.15
C PHE A 15 -11.93 7.99 1.97
N ILE A 16 -10.87 8.08 1.16
CA ILE A 16 -10.63 7.16 0.04
C ILE A 16 -10.54 5.71 0.54
N LEU A 17 -9.73 5.44 1.58
CA LEU A 17 -9.56 4.08 2.09
C LEU A 17 -10.87 3.50 2.66
N LEU A 18 -11.64 4.30 3.40
CA LEU A 18 -12.94 3.89 3.93
C LEU A 18 -13.95 3.62 2.80
N TRP A 19 -13.96 4.47 1.78
CA TRP A 19 -14.83 4.31 0.61
C TRP A 19 -14.47 3.06 -0.20
N LEU A 20 -13.18 2.80 -0.42
CA LEU A 20 -12.72 1.59 -1.10
C LEU A 20 -13.06 0.33 -0.29
N ALA A 21 -12.85 0.38 1.03
CA ALA A 21 -13.19 -0.74 1.91
C ALA A 21 -14.70 -1.01 1.94
N SER A 22 -15.55 0.03 1.89
CA SER A 22 -16.99 -0.15 1.85
C SER A 22 -17.47 -0.76 0.54
N ILE A 23 -16.83 -0.44 -0.59
CA ILE A 23 -17.14 -1.09 -1.88
C ILE A 23 -16.66 -2.55 -1.87
N ALA A 24 -15.51 -2.84 -1.26
CA ALA A 24 -14.98 -4.21 -1.18
C ALA A 24 -15.91 -5.18 -0.44
N LEU A 25 -16.80 -4.70 0.45
CA LEU A 25 -17.84 -5.51 1.09
C LEU A 25 -18.85 -6.10 0.10
N TYR A 26 -18.99 -5.48 -1.08
CA TYR A 26 -19.89 -5.93 -2.15
C TYR A 26 -19.16 -6.69 -3.25
N ALA A 27 -17.86 -6.96 -3.08
CA ALA A 27 -17.08 -7.71 -4.05
C ALA A 27 -17.59 -9.16 -4.15
N MET A 28 -17.81 -9.63 -5.36
CA MET A 28 -18.24 -11.00 -5.64
C MET A 28 -17.15 -11.77 -6.40
N PRO A 29 -17.05 -13.09 -6.19
CA PRO A 29 -16.10 -13.91 -6.93
C PRO A 29 -16.42 -13.96 -8.42
N GLU A 30 -15.38 -14.00 -9.24
CA GLU A 30 -15.48 -14.13 -10.69
C GLU A 30 -15.27 -15.59 -11.15
N SER A 31 -15.44 -15.82 -12.45
CA SER A 31 -15.42 -17.17 -13.03
C SER A 31 -14.12 -17.94 -12.78
N ASP A 32 -12.98 -17.24 -12.78
CA ASP A 32 -11.67 -17.81 -12.52
C ASP A 32 -11.46 -18.14 -11.03
N ASP A 33 -12.02 -17.34 -10.13
CA ASP A 33 -12.00 -17.59 -8.69
C ASP A 33 -12.77 -18.89 -8.35
N TYR A 34 -13.89 -19.15 -9.03
CA TYR A 34 -14.60 -20.42 -8.93
C TYR A 34 -13.77 -21.60 -9.46
N CYS A 35 -12.99 -21.40 -10.51
CA CYS A 35 -12.09 -22.41 -11.04
C CYS A 35 -10.98 -22.76 -10.03
N VAL A 36 -10.34 -21.76 -9.41
CA VAL A 36 -9.36 -21.97 -8.34
C VAL A 36 -10.01 -22.72 -7.17
N THR A 37 -11.20 -22.29 -6.74
CA THR A 37 -11.95 -22.91 -5.64
C THR A 37 -12.26 -24.38 -5.92
N ASN A 38 -12.75 -24.70 -7.12
CA ASN A 38 -13.02 -26.06 -7.53
C ASN A 38 -11.75 -26.94 -7.53
N ARG A 39 -10.61 -26.40 -7.97
CA ARG A 39 -9.32 -27.10 -7.94
C ARG A 39 -8.84 -27.31 -6.52
N VAL A 40 -8.90 -26.30 -5.64
CA VAL A 40 -8.55 -26.46 -4.22
C VAL A 40 -9.44 -27.52 -3.55
N ASN A 41 -10.73 -27.57 -3.89
CA ASN A 41 -11.65 -28.56 -3.33
C ASN A 41 -11.35 -29.99 -3.81
N SER A 42 -11.04 -30.17 -5.09
CA SER A 42 -10.80 -31.49 -5.70
C SER A 42 -9.41 -32.06 -5.45
N MET A 43 -8.35 -31.24 -5.42
CA MET A 43 -6.96 -31.70 -5.34
C MET A 43 -6.13 -31.06 -4.21
N GLY A 44 -6.74 -30.20 -3.40
CA GLY A 44 -6.05 -29.45 -2.35
C GLY A 44 -5.18 -28.31 -2.88
N LEU A 45 -4.63 -27.50 -1.96
CA LEU A 45 -3.81 -26.33 -2.31
C LEU A 45 -2.57 -26.72 -3.13
N VAL A 46 -1.83 -27.73 -2.67
CA VAL A 46 -0.59 -28.19 -3.34
C VAL A 46 -0.90 -28.77 -4.73
N GLY A 47 -1.96 -29.57 -4.84
CA GLY A 47 -2.39 -30.12 -6.14
C GLY A 47 -2.79 -29.02 -7.11
N MET A 48 -3.54 -28.03 -6.63
CA MET A 48 -3.93 -26.86 -7.42
C MET A 48 -2.71 -26.07 -7.90
N VAL A 49 -1.78 -25.73 -7.01
CA VAL A 49 -0.55 -25.00 -7.38
C VAL A 49 0.25 -25.76 -8.43
N LYS A 50 0.43 -27.08 -8.24
CA LYS A 50 1.11 -27.93 -9.22
C LYS A 50 0.39 -27.93 -10.57
N SER A 51 -0.94 -28.08 -10.57
CA SER A 51 -1.74 -28.10 -11.81
C SER A 51 -1.64 -26.79 -12.58
N TYR A 52 -1.75 -25.65 -11.90
CA TYR A 52 -1.65 -24.34 -12.55
C TYR A 52 -0.23 -24.08 -13.04
N TYR A 53 0.81 -24.44 -12.29
CA TYR A 53 2.20 -24.28 -12.73
C TYR A 53 2.51 -25.07 -14.01
N LEU A 54 1.99 -26.30 -14.10
CA LEU A 54 2.22 -27.17 -15.25
C LEU A 54 1.38 -26.83 -16.47
N HIS A 55 0.22 -26.19 -16.31
CA HIS A 55 -0.77 -26.07 -17.38
C HIS A 55 -1.33 -24.66 -17.63
N GLN A 56 -1.09 -23.66 -16.77
CA GLN A 56 -1.70 -22.34 -16.91
C GLN A 56 -0.76 -21.14 -16.68
N MET A 57 -0.04 -21.06 -15.54
CA MET A 57 0.73 -19.86 -15.19
C MET A 57 1.84 -20.11 -14.17
N GLY A 58 2.93 -19.33 -14.24
CA GLY A 58 4.09 -19.41 -13.35
C GLY A 58 3.99 -18.58 -12.05
N ARG A 59 2.88 -17.89 -11.81
CA ARG A 59 2.66 -16.95 -10.68
C ARG A 59 2.44 -17.64 -9.33
N LEU A 60 3.39 -18.45 -8.88
CA LEU A 60 3.27 -19.30 -7.69
C LEU A 60 2.89 -18.55 -6.42
N THR A 61 3.52 -17.41 -6.13
CA THR A 61 3.27 -16.68 -4.88
C THR A 61 1.84 -16.13 -4.85
N SER A 62 1.41 -15.51 -5.95
CA SER A 62 0.07 -14.95 -6.03
C SER A 62 -0.98 -16.05 -6.07
N LEU A 63 -0.73 -17.16 -6.76
CA LEU A 63 -1.67 -18.29 -6.80
C LEU A 63 -1.99 -18.85 -5.41
N VAL A 64 -1.01 -18.92 -4.51
CA VAL A 64 -1.26 -19.30 -3.11
C VAL A 64 -2.16 -18.29 -2.40
N ALA A 65 -1.95 -16.99 -2.63
CA ALA A 65 -2.79 -15.94 -2.07
C ALA A 65 -4.21 -15.91 -2.67
N ILE A 66 -4.36 -16.18 -3.97
CA ILE A 66 -5.65 -16.31 -4.66
C ILE A 66 -6.49 -17.43 -4.05
N ALA A 67 -5.84 -18.54 -3.67
CA ALA A 67 -6.52 -19.67 -3.06
C ALA A 67 -7.00 -19.43 -1.62
N ALA A 68 -6.63 -18.32 -0.99
CA ALA A 68 -6.92 -18.08 0.43
C ALA A 68 -8.42 -18.16 0.77
N PRO A 69 -9.36 -17.54 0.03
CA PRO A 69 -10.78 -17.65 0.35
C PRO A 69 -11.30 -19.09 0.27
N ALA A 70 -10.84 -19.88 -0.70
CA ALA A 70 -11.23 -21.27 -0.86
C ALA A 70 -10.71 -22.14 0.28
N VAL A 71 -9.45 -21.95 0.69
CA VAL A 71 -8.85 -22.69 1.81
C VAL A 71 -9.56 -22.33 3.12
N VAL A 72 -9.81 -21.05 3.37
CA VAL A 72 -10.49 -20.59 4.58
C VAL A 72 -11.92 -21.10 4.64
N SER A 73 -12.68 -20.99 3.54
CA SER A 73 -14.05 -21.55 3.45
C SER A 73 -14.07 -23.05 3.75
N LYS A 74 -13.15 -23.82 3.16
CA LYS A 74 -13.04 -25.27 3.39
C LYS A 74 -12.71 -25.65 4.84
N VAL A 75 -11.82 -24.89 5.48
CA VAL A 75 -11.38 -25.18 6.87
C VAL A 75 -12.42 -24.74 7.90
N THR A 76 -13.09 -23.61 7.65
CA THR A 76 -14.05 -23.02 8.60
C THR A 76 -15.48 -23.50 8.40
N GLY A 77 -15.83 -24.02 7.22
CA GLY A 77 -17.20 -24.33 6.81
C GLY A 77 -18.05 -23.10 6.49
N VAL A 78 -17.47 -21.88 6.53
CA VAL A 78 -18.17 -20.64 6.17
C VAL A 78 -18.31 -20.55 4.65
N ASP A 79 -19.46 -20.07 4.19
CA ASP A 79 -19.74 -19.92 2.77
C ASP A 79 -18.68 -19.06 2.05
N TYR A 80 -18.24 -19.53 0.89
CA TYR A 80 -17.18 -18.91 0.10
C TYR A 80 -17.50 -17.45 -0.28
N VAL A 81 -18.76 -17.14 -0.59
CA VAL A 81 -19.23 -15.80 -0.96
C VAL A 81 -19.13 -14.83 0.23
N VAL A 82 -19.21 -15.33 1.46
CA VAL A 82 -19.01 -14.53 2.68
C VAL A 82 -17.52 -14.35 2.97
N VAL A 83 -16.72 -15.41 2.82
CA VAL A 83 -15.27 -15.36 3.07
C VAL A 83 -14.55 -14.43 2.09
N TYR A 84 -14.98 -14.41 0.83
CA TYR A 84 -14.35 -13.66 -0.25
C TYR A 84 -14.13 -12.16 0.06
N PRO A 85 -15.17 -11.35 0.32
CA PRO A 85 -14.99 -9.92 0.64
C PRO A 85 -14.23 -9.70 1.95
N VAL A 86 -14.35 -10.61 2.93
CA VAL A 86 -13.58 -10.55 4.18
C VAL A 86 -12.08 -10.66 3.90
N ILE A 87 -11.66 -11.60 3.05
CA ILE A 87 -10.25 -11.75 2.67
C ILE A 87 -9.72 -10.52 1.94
N LEU A 88 -10.51 -9.91 1.04
CA LEU A 88 -10.11 -8.68 0.37
C LEU A 88 -9.91 -7.52 1.35
N ILE A 89 -10.83 -7.33 2.31
CA ILE A 89 -10.72 -6.30 3.36
C ILE A 89 -9.53 -6.57 4.28
N CYS A 90 -9.30 -7.83 4.67
CA CYS A 90 -8.12 -8.22 5.42
C CYS A 90 -6.84 -7.91 4.62
N GLY A 91 -6.82 -8.16 3.31
CA GLY A 91 -5.74 -7.80 2.41
C GLY A 91 -5.46 -6.28 2.39
N MET A 92 -6.51 -5.46 2.28
CA MET A 92 -6.40 -4.00 2.39
C MET A 92 -5.86 -3.55 3.75
N ALA A 93 -6.35 -4.14 4.83
CA ALA A 93 -5.91 -3.83 6.19
C ALA A 93 -4.43 -4.20 6.40
N ILE A 94 -4.01 -5.37 5.90
CA ILE A 94 -2.59 -5.78 5.90
C ILE A 94 -1.76 -4.78 5.08
N PHE A 95 -2.24 -4.38 3.90
CA PHE A 95 -1.52 -3.44 3.06
C PHE A 95 -1.33 -2.08 3.74
N LEU A 96 -2.38 -1.58 4.40
CA LEU A 96 -2.33 -0.37 5.21
C LEU A 96 -1.35 -0.52 6.39
N ALA A 97 -1.45 -1.62 7.15
CA ALA A 97 -0.59 -1.86 8.30
C ALA A 97 0.90 -1.91 7.91
N VAL A 98 1.22 -2.60 6.81
CA VAL A 98 2.56 -2.66 6.24
C VAL A 98 3.01 -1.27 5.77
N SER A 99 2.14 -0.52 5.10
CA SER A 99 2.44 0.87 4.69
C SER A 99 2.73 1.79 5.87
N VAL A 100 1.95 1.71 6.95
CA VAL A 100 2.16 2.48 8.20
C VAL A 100 3.46 2.09 8.88
N TYR A 101 3.72 0.79 9.03
CA TYR A 101 4.94 0.30 9.63
C TYR A 101 6.18 0.78 8.85
N TRP A 102 6.17 0.63 7.53
CA TRP A 102 7.31 0.99 6.70
C TRP A 102 7.47 2.49 6.47
N ALA A 103 6.39 3.27 6.45
CA ALA A 103 6.47 4.73 6.52
C ALA A 103 7.20 5.17 7.81
N GLY A 104 6.87 4.59 8.96
CA GLY A 104 7.56 4.86 10.22
C GLY A 104 9.02 4.42 10.25
N ARG A 105 9.37 3.38 9.50
CA ARG A 105 10.75 2.91 9.31
C ARG A 105 11.55 3.84 8.39
N MET A 106 10.91 4.43 7.38
CA MET A 106 11.53 5.35 6.42
C MET A 106 11.81 6.72 7.06
N TRP A 107 10.86 7.25 7.83
CA TRP A 107 10.98 8.54 8.51
C TRP A 107 11.11 8.36 10.03
N THR A 108 12.35 8.26 10.49
CA THR A 108 12.66 8.19 11.92
C THR A 108 12.31 9.52 12.60
N GLY A 109 11.60 9.46 13.73
CA GLY A 109 11.23 10.64 14.52
C GLY A 109 9.78 11.10 14.37
N LEU A 110 8.97 10.39 13.58
CA LEU A 110 7.52 10.59 13.55
C LEU A 110 6.85 10.00 14.79
N SER A 111 5.88 10.73 15.33
CA SER A 111 4.91 10.23 16.32
C SER A 111 3.99 9.17 15.70
N TRP A 112 3.30 8.38 16.51
CA TRP A 112 2.40 7.33 16.01
C TRP A 112 1.29 7.88 15.07
N PRO A 113 0.61 8.99 15.38
CA PRO A 113 -0.38 9.57 14.47
C PRO A 113 0.22 9.98 13.13
N GLU A 114 1.40 10.62 13.12
CA GLU A 114 2.07 11.02 11.88
C GLU A 114 2.47 9.82 11.02
N ARG A 115 2.93 8.72 11.64
CA ARG A 115 3.23 7.46 10.95
C ARG A 115 1.98 6.86 10.32
N PHE A 116 0.88 6.85 11.07
CA PHE A 116 -0.40 6.36 10.58
C PHE A 116 -0.87 7.18 9.37
N LEU A 117 -0.82 8.50 9.44
CA LEU A 117 -1.19 9.39 8.34
C LEU A 117 -0.28 9.21 7.12
N ALA A 118 1.04 9.13 7.32
CA ALA A 118 1.99 8.88 6.24
C ALA A 118 1.74 7.53 5.54
N GLY A 119 1.50 6.47 6.33
CA GLY A 119 1.15 5.16 5.80
C GLY A 119 -0.20 5.11 5.10
N ALA A 120 -1.20 5.80 5.63
CA ALA A 120 -2.51 5.92 5.00
C ALA A 120 -2.43 6.65 3.66
N MET A 121 -1.64 7.73 3.58
CA MET A 121 -1.38 8.43 2.31
C MET A 121 -0.64 7.53 1.31
N LEU A 122 0.38 6.79 1.75
CA LEU A 122 1.10 5.84 0.88
C LEU A 122 0.16 4.74 0.35
N CYS A 123 -0.68 4.20 1.22
CA CYS A 123 -1.68 3.20 0.89
C CYS A 123 -2.70 3.74 -0.13
N ALA A 124 -3.30 4.89 0.16
CA ALA A 124 -4.26 5.54 -0.73
C ALA A 124 -3.63 5.90 -2.10
N ALA A 125 -2.42 6.45 -2.11
CA ALA A 125 -1.69 6.75 -3.34
C ALA A 125 -1.43 5.49 -4.16
N SER A 126 -1.08 4.38 -3.51
CA SER A 126 -0.87 3.09 -4.20
C SER A 126 -2.14 2.61 -4.89
N PHE A 127 -3.30 2.72 -4.23
CA PHE A 127 -4.59 2.38 -4.84
C PHE A 127 -5.01 3.31 -5.95
N VAL A 128 -4.89 4.63 -5.77
CA VAL A 128 -5.26 5.60 -6.81
C VAL A 128 -4.38 5.49 -8.05
N LEU A 129 -3.10 5.12 -7.88
CA LEU A 129 -2.16 4.91 -8.98
C LEU A 129 -2.26 3.51 -9.61
N ALA A 130 -3.12 2.64 -9.10
CA ALA A 130 -3.37 1.34 -9.69
C ALA A 130 -3.94 1.53 -11.11
N ILE A 131 -3.45 0.74 -12.07
CA ILE A 131 -3.94 0.76 -13.45
C ILE A 131 -5.44 0.47 -13.50
N SER A 132 -5.91 -0.40 -12.60
CA SER A 132 -7.33 -0.66 -12.40
C SER A 132 -7.60 -0.94 -10.92
N LEU A 133 -8.49 -0.12 -10.34
CA LEU A 133 -8.95 -0.32 -8.96
C LEU A 133 -9.68 -1.65 -8.79
N ARG A 134 -10.45 -2.08 -9.80
CA ARG A 134 -11.13 -3.38 -9.81
C ARG A 134 -10.14 -4.51 -9.63
N GLU A 135 -9.11 -4.52 -10.48
CA GLU A 135 -8.07 -5.53 -10.50
C GLU A 135 -7.29 -5.56 -9.18
N MET A 136 -7.07 -4.39 -8.56
CA MET A 136 -6.26 -4.31 -7.36
C MET A 136 -7.04 -4.61 -6.07
N LEU A 137 -8.35 -4.36 -6.02
CA LEU A 137 -9.12 -4.35 -4.77
C LEU A 137 -10.36 -5.24 -4.73
N TYR A 138 -11.00 -5.50 -5.87
CA TYR A 138 -12.33 -6.14 -5.89
C TYR A 138 -12.31 -7.53 -6.51
N TRP A 139 -11.23 -7.88 -7.20
CA TRP A 139 -11.00 -9.20 -7.77
C TRP A 139 -9.80 -9.85 -7.08
N ILE A 140 -9.97 -10.98 -6.39
CA ILE A 140 -8.89 -11.59 -5.60
C ILE A 140 -7.74 -12.03 -6.50
N SER A 141 -8.03 -12.51 -7.71
CA SER A 141 -7.02 -12.94 -8.68
C SER A 141 -6.12 -11.80 -9.14
N GLY A 142 -6.70 -10.62 -9.39
CA GLY A 142 -5.92 -9.41 -9.61
C GLY A 142 -5.25 -8.91 -8.32
N SER A 143 -5.99 -8.83 -7.22
CA SER A 143 -5.54 -8.22 -5.97
C SER A 143 -4.31 -8.94 -5.41
N ALA A 144 -4.33 -10.27 -5.35
CA ALA A 144 -3.18 -11.08 -4.97
C ALA A 144 -1.99 -10.92 -5.94
N SER A 145 -2.24 -10.67 -7.22
CA SER A 145 -1.22 -10.48 -8.27
C SER A 145 -0.58 -9.09 -8.27
N TYR A 146 -1.19 -8.10 -7.60
CA TYR A 146 -0.68 -6.73 -7.58
C TYR A 146 -0.37 -6.22 -6.17
N MET A 147 -1.25 -6.46 -5.18
CA MET A 147 -1.05 -5.99 -3.81
C MET A 147 0.10 -6.70 -3.11
N VAL A 148 0.15 -8.04 -3.18
CA VAL A 148 1.21 -8.83 -2.54
C VAL A 148 2.60 -8.42 -3.05
N PRO A 149 2.86 -8.39 -4.37
CA PRO A 149 4.16 -7.92 -4.86
C PRO A 149 4.43 -6.45 -4.58
N ALA A 150 3.42 -5.57 -4.60
CA ALA A 150 3.61 -4.17 -4.24
C ALA A 150 4.12 -4.01 -2.79
N LEU A 151 3.65 -4.85 -1.85
CA LEU A 151 4.18 -4.86 -0.48
C LEU A 151 5.66 -5.26 -0.45
N PHE A 152 6.05 -6.27 -1.22
CA PHE A 152 7.46 -6.66 -1.35
C PHE A 152 8.34 -5.53 -1.89
N VAL A 153 7.86 -4.81 -2.92
CA VAL A 153 8.55 -3.64 -3.48
C VAL A 153 8.69 -2.53 -2.44
N ILE A 154 7.64 -2.22 -1.67
CA ILE A 154 7.70 -1.21 -0.59
C ILE A 154 8.73 -1.59 0.47
N ILE A 155 8.76 -2.85 0.91
CA ILE A 155 9.72 -3.34 1.91
C ILE A 155 11.15 -3.16 1.40
N ILE A 156 11.44 -3.61 0.17
CA ILE A 156 12.77 -3.51 -0.43
C ILE A 156 13.18 -2.04 -0.60
N LEU A 157 12.29 -1.20 -1.15
CA LEU A 157 12.54 0.22 -1.34
C LEU A 157 12.92 0.89 -0.02
N VAL A 158 12.11 0.71 1.03
CA VAL A 158 12.33 1.39 2.30
C VAL A 158 13.63 0.93 2.96
N GLU A 159 13.96 -0.37 2.92
CA GLU A 159 15.23 -0.85 3.48
C GLU A 159 16.44 -0.31 2.73
N LEU A 160 16.40 -0.30 1.38
CA LEU A 160 17.50 0.22 0.57
C LEU A 160 17.70 1.72 0.78
N VAL A 161 16.61 2.50 0.76
CA VAL A 161 16.66 3.96 0.98
C VAL A 161 17.15 4.27 2.40
N ARG A 162 16.64 3.59 3.42
CA ARG A 162 17.07 3.82 4.81
C ARG A 162 18.53 3.46 5.03
N SER A 163 18.98 2.37 4.41
CA SER A 163 20.36 1.93 4.48
C SER A 163 21.28 2.97 3.81
N ALA A 164 20.89 3.49 2.64
CA ALA A 164 21.63 4.55 1.95
C ALA A 164 21.64 5.87 2.74
N ALA A 165 20.48 6.34 3.20
CA ALA A 165 20.33 7.64 3.87
C ALA A 165 21.03 7.73 5.23
N ASN A 166 21.14 6.61 5.97
CA ASN A 166 21.84 6.57 7.25
C ASN A 166 23.31 6.16 7.12
N GLU A 167 23.82 6.03 5.89
CA GLU A 167 25.17 5.53 5.60
C GLU A 167 25.49 4.16 6.26
N THR A 168 24.45 3.35 6.47
CA THR A 168 24.55 2.05 7.15
C THR A 168 24.61 0.93 6.13
N VAL A 169 25.32 -0.13 6.49
CA VAL A 169 25.39 -1.36 5.70
C VAL A 169 24.24 -2.29 6.06
N LEU A 170 23.62 -2.93 5.06
CA LEU A 170 22.68 -4.02 5.30
C LEU A 170 23.42 -5.20 5.95
N SER A 171 22.85 -5.73 7.03
CA SER A 171 23.35 -6.96 7.65
C SER A 171 23.11 -8.18 6.75
N THR A 172 23.87 -9.26 6.96
CA THR A 172 23.68 -10.52 6.23
C THR A 172 22.25 -11.05 6.37
N GLY A 173 21.67 -10.96 7.57
CA GLY A 173 20.27 -11.36 7.81
C GLY A 173 19.28 -10.54 6.99
N GLN A 174 19.48 -9.21 6.91
CA GLN A 174 18.65 -8.36 6.05
C GLN A 174 18.80 -8.72 4.57
N ILE A 175 20.02 -8.99 4.09
CA ILE A 175 20.25 -9.39 2.70
C ILE A 175 19.51 -10.70 2.39
N VAL A 176 19.58 -11.70 3.27
CA VAL A 176 18.86 -12.97 3.10
C VAL A 176 17.35 -12.75 3.03
N VAL A 177 16.79 -11.97 3.97
CA VAL A 177 15.36 -11.67 4.00
C VAL A 177 14.92 -10.91 2.75
N LEU A 178 15.66 -9.88 2.34
CA LEU A 178 15.32 -9.10 1.15
C LEU A 178 15.51 -9.89 -0.14
N SER A 179 16.47 -10.83 -0.19
CA SER A 179 16.62 -11.76 -1.31
C SER A 179 15.44 -12.73 -1.40
N ALA A 180 14.96 -13.25 -0.26
CA ALA A 180 13.76 -14.09 -0.22
C ALA A 180 12.51 -13.32 -0.66
N ILE A 181 12.35 -12.08 -0.19
CA ILE A 181 11.27 -11.19 -0.64
C ILE A 181 11.39 -10.91 -2.14
N GLY A 182 12.60 -10.68 -2.64
CA GLY A 182 12.91 -10.48 -4.06
C GLY A 182 12.51 -11.68 -4.93
N PHE A 183 12.82 -12.88 -4.45
CA PHE A 183 12.44 -14.14 -5.08
C PHE A 183 10.92 -14.36 -5.07
N LEU A 184 10.27 -14.18 -3.92
CA LEU A 184 8.82 -14.36 -3.78
C LEU A 184 8.03 -13.33 -4.60
N GLY A 185 8.49 -12.08 -4.66
CA GLY A 185 7.89 -11.04 -5.50
C GLY A 185 8.07 -11.32 -6.98
N ALA A 186 9.19 -11.95 -7.36
CA ALA A 186 9.38 -12.38 -8.73
C ALA A 186 8.44 -13.51 -9.17
N LEU A 187 8.05 -14.36 -8.21
CA LEU A 187 7.05 -15.42 -8.42
C LEU A 187 5.60 -14.94 -8.30
N ALA A 188 5.35 -13.67 -7.97
CA ALA A 188 4.00 -13.14 -7.81
C ALA A 188 3.43 -12.64 -9.14
N ASN A 189 4.23 -11.92 -9.92
CA ASN A 189 3.82 -11.29 -11.16
C ASN A 189 5.06 -10.97 -12.00
N GLU A 190 4.99 -11.22 -13.31
CA GLU A 190 6.04 -11.01 -14.30
C GLU A 190 6.59 -9.58 -14.35
N PHE A 191 5.82 -8.57 -13.94
CA PHE A 191 6.27 -7.16 -13.95
C PHE A 191 7.07 -6.78 -12.69
N THR A 192 6.85 -7.47 -11.58
CA THR A 192 7.45 -7.14 -10.27
C THR A 192 8.98 -7.28 -10.24
N PRO A 193 9.59 -8.32 -10.84
CA PRO A 193 11.04 -8.46 -10.96
C PRO A 193 11.73 -7.20 -11.47
N PHE A 194 11.16 -6.52 -12.46
CA PHE A 194 11.79 -5.33 -13.07
C PHE A 194 11.85 -4.15 -12.09
N TRP A 195 10.81 -3.97 -11.28
CA TRP A 195 10.82 -2.97 -10.21
C TRP A 195 11.88 -3.30 -9.15
N ILE A 196 11.95 -4.55 -8.72
CA ILE A 196 12.93 -4.99 -7.72
C ILE A 196 14.36 -4.85 -8.27
N VAL A 197 14.61 -5.29 -9.50
CA VAL A 197 15.91 -5.15 -10.17
C VAL A 197 16.31 -3.68 -10.29
N ALA A 198 15.40 -2.80 -10.71
CA ALA A 198 15.68 -1.36 -10.81
C ALA A 198 16.04 -0.76 -9.44
N LEU A 199 15.33 -1.12 -8.37
CA LEU A 199 15.62 -0.66 -7.02
C LEU A 199 16.98 -1.15 -6.51
N VAL A 200 17.25 -2.45 -6.64
CA VAL A 200 18.48 -3.07 -6.14
C VAL A 200 19.69 -2.60 -6.97
N ALA A 201 19.56 -2.52 -8.29
CA ALA A 201 20.61 -1.99 -9.17
C ALA A 201 20.87 -0.50 -8.91
N GLY A 202 19.82 0.31 -8.74
CA GLY A 202 19.96 1.72 -8.37
C GLY A 202 20.68 1.91 -7.03
N SER A 203 20.35 1.09 -6.03
CA SER A 203 21.05 1.11 -4.74
C SER A 203 22.51 0.66 -4.86
N ALA A 204 22.79 -0.38 -5.65
CA ALA A 204 24.14 -0.86 -5.90
C ALA A 204 25.00 0.20 -6.61
N LEU A 205 24.46 0.87 -7.64
CA LEU A 205 25.13 1.96 -8.35
C LEU A 205 25.40 3.14 -7.43
N TYR A 206 24.39 3.60 -6.68
CA TYR A 206 24.58 4.67 -5.70
C TYR A 206 25.71 4.34 -4.72
N ARG A 207 25.74 3.11 -4.20
CA ARG A 207 26.76 2.67 -3.26
C ARG A 207 28.14 2.49 -3.89
N ALA A 208 28.22 2.09 -5.16
CA ALA A 208 29.49 1.95 -5.87
C ALA A 208 30.18 3.29 -6.09
N PHE A 209 29.42 4.35 -6.41
CA PHE A 209 29.98 5.65 -6.75
C PHE A 209 30.08 6.62 -5.57
N TYR A 210 29.15 6.55 -4.61
CA TYR A 210 29.01 7.60 -3.59
C TYR A 210 29.16 7.13 -2.14
N HIS A 211 29.15 5.82 -1.88
CA HIS A 211 29.20 5.31 -0.50
C HIS A 211 30.54 4.63 -0.22
N PRO A 212 31.17 4.86 0.96
CA PRO A 212 32.45 4.22 1.32
C PRO A 212 32.41 2.68 1.47
N ARG A 213 31.22 2.07 1.38
CA ARG A 213 30.99 0.64 1.60
C ARG A 213 29.98 0.15 0.55
N PRO A 214 30.48 -0.36 -0.60
CA PRO A 214 29.63 -0.56 -1.77
C PRO A 214 28.66 -1.75 -1.64
N GLN A 215 28.98 -2.75 -0.80
CA GLN A 215 28.13 -3.94 -0.56
C GLN A 215 27.66 -4.67 -1.84
N LEU A 216 28.47 -4.69 -2.90
CA LEU A 216 28.06 -5.23 -4.21
C LEU A 216 27.66 -6.70 -4.15
N ALA A 217 28.35 -7.50 -3.34
CA ALA A 217 28.02 -8.93 -3.17
C ALA A 217 26.60 -9.14 -2.61
N GLY A 218 26.15 -8.28 -1.69
CA GLY A 218 24.80 -8.36 -1.12
C GLY A 218 23.72 -8.01 -2.16
N HIS A 219 23.96 -6.96 -2.94
CA HIS A 219 23.07 -6.58 -4.04
C HIS A 219 23.05 -7.64 -5.14
N ALA A 220 24.19 -8.24 -5.47
CA ALA A 220 24.28 -9.35 -6.42
C ALA A 220 23.48 -10.56 -5.94
N ALA A 221 23.51 -10.90 -4.64
CA ALA A 221 22.69 -11.97 -4.08
C ALA A 221 21.18 -11.69 -4.22
N MET A 222 20.75 -10.46 -3.91
CA MET A 222 19.36 -10.03 -4.08
C MET A 222 18.91 -10.11 -5.54
N LEU A 223 19.71 -9.57 -6.48
CA LEU A 223 19.44 -9.63 -7.91
C LEU A 223 19.36 -11.09 -8.40
N THR A 224 20.31 -11.92 -7.98
CA THR A 224 20.35 -13.34 -8.36
C THR A 224 19.08 -14.06 -7.91
N ALA A 225 18.65 -13.85 -6.66
CA ALA A 225 17.42 -14.44 -6.14
C ALA A 225 16.18 -13.98 -6.93
N THR A 226 16.08 -12.68 -7.24
CA THR A 226 14.99 -12.14 -8.08
C THR A 226 15.01 -12.73 -9.49
N PHE A 227 16.17 -12.87 -10.13
CA PHE A 227 16.28 -13.48 -11.46
C PHE A 227 15.95 -14.97 -11.46
N ILE A 228 16.32 -15.72 -10.41
CA ILE A 228 15.89 -17.12 -10.26
C ILE A 228 14.37 -17.20 -10.18
N GLY A 229 13.73 -16.35 -9.38
CA GLY A 229 12.27 -16.31 -9.28
C GLY A 229 11.61 -15.98 -10.63
N LEU A 230 12.13 -14.97 -11.35
CA LEU A 230 11.66 -14.60 -12.68
C LEU A 230 11.83 -15.76 -13.68
N ALA A 231 12.97 -16.46 -13.65
CA ALA A 231 13.22 -17.60 -14.51
C ALA A 231 12.24 -18.74 -14.23
N ILE A 232 11.94 -19.04 -12.97
CA ILE A 232 10.95 -20.07 -12.60
C ILE A 232 9.55 -19.71 -13.12
N LEU A 233 9.18 -18.43 -13.06
CA LEU A 233 7.92 -17.93 -13.58
C LEU A 233 7.87 -18.10 -15.12
N LEU A 234 8.81 -17.49 -15.84
CA LEU A 234 8.81 -17.45 -17.31
C LEU A 234 9.05 -18.81 -17.97
N LEU A 235 9.76 -19.71 -17.29
CA LEU A 235 10.01 -21.08 -17.77
C LEU A 235 8.95 -22.07 -17.29
N SER A 236 7.84 -21.59 -16.72
CA SER A 236 6.77 -22.47 -16.28
C SER A 236 6.18 -23.22 -17.49
N PRO A 237 5.96 -24.56 -17.38
CA PRO A 237 5.40 -25.34 -18.49
C PRO A 237 4.01 -24.84 -18.91
N GLY A 238 3.23 -24.31 -17.97
CA GLY A 238 1.93 -23.71 -18.24
C GLY A 238 2.00 -22.48 -19.15
N GLU A 239 3.09 -21.72 -19.10
CA GLU A 239 3.32 -20.58 -19.99
C GLU A 239 3.93 -20.99 -21.34
N CYS A 240 4.67 -22.10 -21.39
CA CYS A 240 5.39 -22.56 -22.59
C CYS A 240 4.65 -23.63 -23.43
N GLY A 241 3.55 -24.20 -22.93
CA GLY A 241 2.82 -25.27 -23.60
C GLY A 241 1.98 -24.82 -24.80
N PRO A 242 1.59 -25.74 -25.71
CA PRO A 242 0.77 -25.42 -26.89
C PRO A 242 -0.63 -24.85 -26.54
N ASP A 243 -1.16 -25.16 -25.35
CA ASP A 243 -2.40 -24.58 -24.81
C ASP A 243 -2.14 -23.40 -23.85
N GLY A 244 -0.86 -23.10 -23.55
CA GLY A 244 -0.46 -21.98 -22.72
C GLY A 244 -0.64 -20.68 -23.49
N GLY A 245 -1.27 -19.67 -22.87
CA GLY A 245 -1.73 -18.44 -23.51
C GLY A 245 -0.65 -17.57 -24.21
N ILE A 246 0.62 -17.98 -24.21
CA ILE A 246 1.71 -17.33 -24.97
C ILE A 246 1.93 -18.00 -26.35
N SER A 247 1.11 -18.98 -26.73
CA SER A 247 1.11 -19.60 -28.06
C SER A 247 0.26 -18.84 -29.10
N GLY A 248 -0.02 -17.55 -28.86
CA GLY A 248 -0.73 -16.64 -29.76
C GLY A 248 0.15 -15.49 -30.31
N GLY A 249 1.18 -15.79 -31.09
CA GLY A 249 1.80 -14.82 -32.01
C GLY A 249 2.73 -13.76 -31.41
N GLY A 250 3.57 -13.15 -32.24
CA GLY A 250 4.57 -12.14 -31.85
C GLY A 250 4.02 -10.85 -31.21
N GLU A 251 2.71 -10.72 -31.02
CA GLU A 251 2.06 -9.59 -30.33
C GLU A 251 2.21 -9.67 -28.81
N ASP A 252 2.11 -10.84 -28.17
CA ASP A 252 2.23 -10.95 -26.70
C ASP A 252 3.66 -10.70 -26.21
N ARG A 253 4.68 -11.06 -27.01
CA ARG A 253 6.07 -10.68 -26.70
C ARG A 253 6.30 -9.18 -26.85
N ARG A 254 5.64 -8.53 -27.81
CA ARG A 254 5.68 -7.07 -27.94
C ARG A 254 4.96 -6.41 -26.77
N PHE A 255 3.80 -6.92 -26.37
CA PHE A 255 3.08 -6.43 -25.20
C PHE A 255 3.87 -6.60 -23.91
N PHE A 256 4.56 -7.73 -23.74
CA PHE A 256 5.48 -7.94 -22.63
C PHE A 256 6.66 -6.95 -22.68
N LEU A 257 7.34 -6.83 -23.83
CA LEU A 257 8.46 -5.90 -23.99
C LEU A 257 8.04 -4.44 -23.80
N ASP A 258 6.90 -4.03 -24.34
CA ASP A 258 6.31 -2.70 -24.17
C ASP A 258 5.92 -2.48 -22.70
N GLY A 259 5.34 -3.49 -22.05
CA GLY A 259 5.04 -3.48 -20.61
C GLY A 259 6.30 -3.35 -19.75
N VAL A 260 7.40 -4.02 -20.11
CA VAL A 260 8.71 -3.90 -19.46
C VAL A 260 9.30 -2.51 -19.68
N VAL A 261 9.32 -2.02 -20.92
CA VAL A 261 9.83 -0.68 -21.26
C VAL A 261 9.03 0.39 -20.51
N LEU A 262 7.71 0.28 -20.49
CA LEU A 262 6.83 1.20 -19.77
C LEU A 262 7.04 1.10 -18.26
N SER A 263 7.21 -0.10 -17.71
CA SER A 263 7.48 -0.32 -16.28
C SER A 263 8.82 0.26 -15.87
N VAL A 264 9.87 0.07 -16.67
CA VAL A 264 11.20 0.65 -16.44
C VAL A 264 11.17 2.17 -16.56
N ALA A 265 10.52 2.72 -17.59
CA ALA A 265 10.37 4.16 -17.77
C ALA A 265 9.57 4.79 -16.61
N ARG A 266 8.49 4.14 -16.18
CA ARG A 266 7.70 4.57 -15.02
C ARG A 266 8.52 4.46 -13.74
N ALA A 267 9.28 3.39 -13.53
CA ALA A 267 10.17 3.21 -12.39
C ALA A 267 11.23 4.31 -12.32
N GLY A 268 11.90 4.61 -13.43
CA GLY A 268 12.83 5.73 -13.52
C GLY A 268 12.17 7.07 -13.18
N SER A 269 11.00 7.35 -13.76
CA SER A 269 10.27 8.60 -13.51
C SER A 269 9.74 8.71 -12.08
N ALA A 270 9.36 7.60 -11.45
CA ALA A 270 8.84 7.54 -10.10
C ALA A 270 10.00 7.72 -9.10
N LEU A 271 11.12 7.05 -9.32
CA LEU A 271 12.34 7.22 -8.53
C LEU A 271 12.85 8.66 -8.61
N HIS A 272 12.90 9.25 -9.80
CA HIS A 272 13.27 10.64 -10.00
C HIS A 272 12.33 11.60 -9.26
N ARG A 273 11.01 11.40 -9.34
CA ARG A 273 10.02 12.23 -8.61
C ARG A 273 10.08 12.05 -7.09
N ILE A 274 10.31 10.83 -6.61
CA ILE A 274 10.49 10.54 -5.18
C ILE A 274 11.76 11.25 -4.65
N CYS A 275 12.84 11.25 -5.44
CA CYS A 275 14.10 11.91 -5.09
C CYS A 275 14.01 13.44 -5.15
N ASP A 276 13.42 14.01 -6.20
CA ASP A 276 13.40 15.46 -6.43
C ASP A 276 12.30 16.20 -5.67
N VAL A 277 11.10 15.63 -5.61
CA VAL A 277 9.89 16.35 -5.15
C VAL A 277 9.35 15.73 -3.87
N GLY A 278 9.42 14.40 -3.75
CA GLY A 278 8.78 13.64 -2.68
C GLY A 278 9.42 13.87 -1.32
N LEU A 279 10.71 13.59 -1.15
CA LEU A 279 11.28 13.50 0.19
C LEU A 279 11.33 14.83 0.95
N ALA A 280 11.59 15.94 0.25
CA ALA A 280 11.69 17.28 0.85
C ALA A 280 10.31 17.90 1.13
N ARG A 281 9.36 17.83 0.17
CA ARG A 281 7.98 18.33 0.39
C ARG A 281 7.18 17.43 1.33
N PHE A 282 7.36 16.12 1.26
CA PHE A 282 6.70 15.19 2.20
C PHE A 282 7.26 15.36 3.61
N ARG A 283 8.59 15.56 3.78
CA ARG A 283 9.12 16.06 5.07
C ARG A 283 8.43 17.36 5.47
N GLY A 284 8.27 18.33 4.57
CA GLY A 284 7.57 19.58 4.86
C GLY A 284 6.13 19.37 5.34
N VAL A 285 5.35 18.52 4.67
CA VAL A 285 3.97 18.14 5.04
C VAL A 285 3.94 17.45 6.41
N VAL A 286 4.86 16.51 6.63
CA VAL A 286 4.93 15.73 7.87
C VAL A 286 5.46 16.55 9.06
N PHE A 287 6.43 17.44 8.85
CA PHE A 287 6.86 18.39 9.87
C PHE A 287 5.83 19.51 10.08
N GLY A 288 5.04 19.86 9.06
CA GLY A 288 3.87 20.73 9.18
C GLY A 288 2.80 20.12 10.10
N LEU A 289 2.54 18.80 10.00
CA LEU A 289 1.71 18.07 10.98
C LEU A 289 2.27 18.20 12.40
N ARG A 290 3.59 18.03 12.57
CA ARG A 290 4.25 18.17 13.87
C ARG A 290 4.07 19.56 14.47
N GLY A 291 4.17 20.60 13.63
CA GLY A 291 3.90 21.99 14.01
C GLY A 291 2.45 22.20 14.43
N ALA A 292 1.49 21.69 13.66
CA ALA A 292 0.06 21.79 13.93
C ALA A 292 -0.33 21.08 15.26
N PHE A 293 0.12 19.84 15.46
CA PHE A 293 -0.15 19.08 16.69
C PHE A 293 0.54 19.69 17.92
N ALA A 294 1.76 20.23 17.77
CA ALA A 294 2.43 20.94 18.86
C ALA A 294 1.69 22.23 19.26
N THR A 295 1.14 22.97 18.30
CA THR A 295 0.33 24.17 18.57
C THR A 295 -1.01 23.85 19.24
N GLU A 296 -1.67 22.75 18.86
CA GLU A 296 -2.91 22.31 19.52
C GLU A 296 -2.66 21.76 20.94
N ALA A 297 -1.59 20.98 21.14
CA ALA A 297 -1.21 20.48 22.46
C ALA A 297 -0.77 21.61 23.41
N GLY A 298 -0.03 22.60 22.89
CA GLY A 298 0.35 23.80 23.65
C GLY A 298 -0.84 24.70 23.98
N GLY A 299 -1.81 24.84 23.07
CA GLY A 299 -3.05 25.57 23.29
C GLY A 299 -3.97 24.90 24.31
N ALA A 300 -4.09 23.57 24.27
CA ALA A 300 -4.85 22.79 25.23
C ALA A 300 -4.23 22.84 26.63
N ALA A 301 -2.89 22.74 26.73
CA ALA A 301 -2.17 22.88 28.00
C ALA A 301 -2.26 24.30 28.58
N ALA A 302 -2.16 25.34 27.76
CA ALA A 302 -2.33 26.73 28.19
C ALA A 302 -3.79 27.07 28.59
N GLY A 303 -4.78 26.42 27.96
CA GLY A 303 -6.19 26.52 28.34
C GLY A 303 -6.51 25.85 29.67
N LEU A 304 -5.86 24.70 29.96
CA LEU A 304 -5.93 24.01 31.24
C LEU A 304 -5.22 24.79 32.36
N ASP A 305 -4.06 25.41 32.10
CA ASP A 305 -3.34 26.23 33.08
C ASP A 305 -4.09 27.54 33.40
N ARG A 306 -4.81 28.14 32.44
CA ARG A 306 -5.71 29.28 32.70
C ARG A 306 -6.94 28.90 33.53
N ARG A 307 -7.46 27.68 33.41
CA ARG A 307 -8.54 27.18 34.28
C ARG A 307 -8.03 26.80 35.68
N ALA A 308 -6.77 26.38 35.82
CA ALA A 308 -6.16 26.06 37.10
C ALA A 308 -5.73 27.32 37.90
N ARG A 309 -5.38 28.43 37.23
CA ARG A 309 -4.97 29.69 37.89
C ARG A 309 -6.12 30.69 38.11
N GLY A 310 -7.34 30.35 37.70
CA GLY A 310 -8.54 31.18 37.86
C GLY A 310 -9.47 30.72 38.99
N GLY A 311 -8.92 30.28 40.13
CA GLY A 311 -9.70 29.84 41.29
C GLY A 311 -9.44 30.72 42.51
N GLY A 312 -10.14 31.85 42.61
CA GLY A 312 -10.00 32.81 43.72
C GLY A 312 -11.20 33.76 43.86
N ALA A 313 -12.34 33.19 44.23
CA ALA A 313 -13.50 33.76 44.96
C ALA A 313 -13.94 35.23 44.74
N ARG A 314 -15.19 35.41 44.31
CA ARG A 314 -16.25 36.01 45.17
C ARG A 314 -17.64 35.77 44.61
N TRP A 315 -18.51 35.28 45.48
CA TRP A 315 -19.95 35.16 45.28
C TRP A 315 -20.61 36.54 45.26
N SER A 316 -21.50 36.79 44.30
CA SER A 316 -22.65 37.69 44.51
C SER A 316 -23.86 37.15 43.75
N LEU A 317 -24.83 36.61 44.50
CA LEU A 317 -26.20 36.41 44.04
C LEU A 317 -26.78 37.77 43.65
N HIS A 318 -27.03 38.01 42.36
CA HIS A 318 -28.15 38.83 41.90
C HIS A 318 -28.26 38.80 40.37
N ARG A 319 -29.48 38.57 39.89
CA ARG A 319 -30.01 38.70 38.51
C ARG A 319 -29.85 37.51 37.58
N LEU A 320 -30.87 37.09 36.83
CA LEU A 320 -32.33 37.18 36.97
C LEU A 320 -32.86 36.28 35.83
N CYS A 321 -33.81 35.40 36.12
CA CYS A 321 -34.72 34.83 35.11
C CYS A 321 -35.76 35.90 34.70
N HIS A 322 -36.05 36.00 33.41
CA HIS A 322 -37.29 36.46 32.72
C HIS A 322 -36.86 36.83 31.28
N CYS A 323 -37.55 36.53 30.17
CA CYS A 323 -38.92 36.10 29.95
C CYS A 323 -39.06 35.49 28.53
N LEU A 324 -40.06 34.61 28.34
CA LEU A 324 -40.61 34.15 27.07
C LEU A 324 -41.63 35.17 26.49
N PHE A 325 -41.71 35.19 25.15
CA PHE A 325 -42.85 35.45 24.23
C PHE A 325 -43.66 36.78 24.20
N CYS A 326 -43.93 37.16 22.93
CA CYS A 326 -45.06 37.89 22.31
C CYS A 326 -44.97 39.39 21.97
N ASP A 327 -45.43 39.65 20.73
CA ASP A 327 -45.93 40.88 20.06
C ASP A 327 -44.98 42.07 19.83
N GLY A 328 -44.98 42.75 18.69
CA GLY A 328 -45.80 42.66 17.48
C GLY A 328 -45.68 43.98 16.67
N GLY A 329 -45.80 43.89 15.33
CA GLY A 329 -46.06 45.00 14.40
C GLY A 329 -44.84 45.86 13.98
N GLY A 330 -44.62 46.22 12.71
CA GLY A 330 -45.50 46.17 11.55
C GLY A 330 -44.77 46.47 10.23
N SER A 331 -45.60 46.55 9.20
CA SER A 331 -45.42 46.34 7.75
C SER A 331 -44.70 47.43 6.93
N ARG A 332 -44.17 47.04 5.75
CA ARG A 332 -44.75 47.34 4.41
C ARG A 332 -43.89 46.84 3.22
N ASP A 333 -44.53 45.99 2.41
CA ASP A 333 -44.64 45.94 0.93
C ASP A 333 -43.49 46.31 -0.03
N ALA A 334 -43.17 45.39 -0.96
CA ALA A 334 -43.43 45.45 -2.42
C ALA A 334 -42.60 44.34 -3.16
N ARG A 335 -43.22 43.25 -3.64
CA ARG A 335 -43.62 42.93 -5.05
C ARG A 335 -42.51 42.92 -6.10
N ALA A 336 -42.27 41.73 -6.66
CA ALA A 336 -42.40 41.32 -8.09
C ALA A 336 -41.04 41.37 -8.80
N GLU A 337 -40.59 40.39 -9.60
CA GLU A 337 -41.22 39.33 -10.39
C GLU A 337 -40.46 37.99 -10.25
#